data_AF-A0A2H5VFL6-F1
#
_entry.id   AF-A0A2H5VFL6-F1
#
_cell.length_a   1.000
_cell.length_b   1.000
_cell.length_c   1.000
_cell.angle_alpha   90.00
_cell.angle_beta   90.00
_cell.angle_gamma   90.00
#
_symmetry.space_group_name_H-M   'P 1'
#
loop_
_entity.id
_entity.type
_entity.pdbx_description
1 polymer ?
#
loop_
_entity_poly.entity_id
_entity_poly.type
_entity_poly.pdbx_seq_one_letter_code
_entity_poly.pdbx_strand_id
1 'polypeptide(L)'
;MGINGSSANPKSAYMFAYFATSKEMDKIHWIKFVMPPARLSNFDDPEVKQVVPWFETYPLTMANLSNRPRIPQEPEMERVGNPMWQDILKTDNESSIRSKLDRLVNGWNSLAAQFKG
;
A
#
# COMPACT_ATOMS: atom_id res chain seq x y z
N MET A 1 8.55 7.55 -4.06
CA MET A 1 8.15 8.96 -4.28
C MET A 1 8.05 9.23 -5.76
N GLY A 2 7.00 9.94 -6.20
CA GLY A 2 6.85 10.37 -7.60
C GLY A 2 7.16 11.86 -7.75
N ILE A 3 7.56 12.29 -8.95
CA ILE A 3 7.74 13.70 -9.29
C ILE A 3 6.59 14.09 -10.21
N ASN A 4 5.91 15.19 -9.91
CA ASN A 4 4.85 15.72 -10.75
C ASN A 4 5.42 16.07 -12.15
N GLY A 5 4.81 15.54 -13.21
CA GLY A 5 5.23 15.79 -14.60
C GLY A 5 5.16 17.27 -15.00
N SER A 6 4.30 18.06 -14.33
CA SER A 6 4.15 19.50 -14.54
C SER A 6 5.01 20.34 -13.57
N SER A 7 5.98 19.73 -12.88
CA SER A 7 6.84 20.46 -11.94
C SER A 7 7.65 21.54 -12.65
N ALA A 8 7.63 22.76 -12.11
CA ALA A 8 8.50 23.85 -12.57
C ALA A 8 9.99 23.61 -12.25
N ASN A 9 10.31 22.68 -11.34
CA ASN A 9 11.68 22.41 -10.87
C ASN A 9 11.98 20.89 -10.80
N PRO A 10 11.93 20.17 -11.93
CA PRO A 10 12.03 18.71 -11.93
C PRO A 10 13.37 18.19 -11.42
N LYS A 11 14.48 18.90 -11.71
CA LYS A 11 15.83 18.53 -11.22
C LYS A 11 15.93 18.63 -9.71
N SER A 12 15.48 19.73 -9.11
CA SER A 12 15.51 19.91 -7.65
C SER A 12 14.59 18.91 -6.95
N ALA A 13 13.41 18.65 -7.53
CA ALA A 13 12.50 17.62 -7.02
C ALA A 13 13.14 16.22 -7.06
N TYR A 14 13.88 15.89 -8.12
CA TYR A 14 14.65 14.66 -8.20
C TYR A 14 15.75 14.59 -7.14
N MET A 15 16.55 15.65 -6.96
CA MET A 15 17.61 15.68 -5.95
C MET A 15 17.06 15.50 -4.54
N PHE A 16 15.93 16.14 -4.23
CA PHE A 16 15.24 15.93 -2.96
C PHE A 16 14.76 14.49 -2.83
N ALA A 17 14.13 13.94 -3.86
CA ALA A 17 13.64 12.56 -3.83
C ALA A 17 14.78 11.56 -3.62
N TYR A 18 15.92 11.78 -4.27
CA TYR A 18 17.13 10.98 -4.12
C TYR A 18 17.69 11.06 -2.69
N PHE A 19 17.79 12.26 -2.12
CA PHE A 19 18.23 12.46 -0.74
C PHE A 19 17.28 11.79 0.27
N ALA A 20 15.98 12.06 0.18
CA ALA A 20 14.97 11.58 1.12
C ALA A 20 14.77 10.05 1.06
N THR A 21 15.18 9.40 -0.04
CA THR A 21 15.16 7.94 -0.20
C THR A 21 16.55 7.31 -0.06
N SER A 22 17.55 8.06 0.40
CA SER A 22 18.89 7.54 0.69
C SER A 22 18.86 6.49 1.82
N LYS A 23 19.91 5.67 1.91
CA LYS A 23 20.05 4.66 2.98
C LYS A 23 19.96 5.29 4.37
N GLU A 24 20.66 6.41 4.55
CA GLU A 24 20.70 7.16 5.80
C GLU A 24 19.32 7.71 6.18
N MET A 25 18.63 8.36 5.24
CA MET A 25 17.29 8.91 5.52
C MET A 25 16.25 7.81 5.78
N ASP A 26 16.31 6.69 5.05
CA ASP A 26 15.47 5.52 5.28
C ASP A 26 15.66 4.96 6.71
N LYS A 27 16.91 4.86 7.18
CA LYS A 27 17.24 4.49 8.57
C LYS A 27 16.71 5.51 9.58
N ILE A 28 16.93 6.81 9.34
CA ILE A 28 16.47 7.88 10.23
C ILE A 28 14.94 7.85 10.37
N HIS A 29 14.20 7.64 9.29
CA HIS A 29 12.74 7.57 9.34
C HIS A 29 12.26 6.39 10.19
N TRP A 30 12.91 5.23 10.07
CA TRP A 30 12.60 4.10 10.92
C TRP A 30 12.85 4.39 12.39
N ILE A 31 14.04 4.88 12.74
CA ILE A 31 14.42 5.13 14.14
C ILE A 31 13.54 6.20 14.77
N LYS A 32 13.20 7.27 14.03
CA LYS A 32 12.44 8.40 14.57
C LYS A 32 10.92 8.20 14.55
N PHE A 33 10.39 7.53 13.54
CA PHE A 33 8.95 7.48 13.28
C PHE A 33 8.40 6.06 13.20
N VAL A 34 9.23 5.04 13.40
CA VAL A 34 8.84 3.62 13.31
C VAL A 34 8.20 3.32 11.94
N MET A 35 8.71 3.98 10.90
CA MET A 35 8.34 3.76 9.49
C MET A 35 9.29 2.72 8.87
N PRO A 36 8.85 1.48 8.61
CA PRO A 36 9.75 0.39 8.28
C PRO A 36 10.65 0.69 7.07
N PRO A 37 11.93 0.28 7.10
CA PRO A 37 12.87 0.59 6.02
C PRO A 37 12.38 0.01 4.69
N ALA A 38 12.47 0.80 3.62
CA ALA A 38 12.22 0.30 2.27
C ALA A 38 13.47 -0.38 1.67
N ARG A 39 14.67 -0.06 2.17
CA ARG A 39 15.94 -0.66 1.70
C ARG A 39 16.31 -1.88 2.52
N LEU A 40 16.45 -3.04 1.85
CA LEU A 40 16.86 -4.29 2.49
C LEU A 40 18.17 -4.17 3.28
N SER A 41 19.13 -3.39 2.79
CA SER A 41 20.42 -3.19 3.46
C SER A 41 20.35 -2.52 4.84
N ASN A 42 19.21 -1.92 5.20
CA ASN A 42 18.99 -1.35 6.53
C ASN A 42 18.50 -2.42 7.52
N PHE A 43 17.98 -3.55 7.05
CA PHE A 43 17.51 -4.62 7.94
C PHE A 43 18.65 -5.31 8.70
N ASP A 44 19.88 -5.23 8.19
CA ASP A 44 21.06 -5.78 8.87
C ASP A 44 21.68 -4.80 9.89
N ASP A 45 21.20 -3.55 9.97
CA ASP A 45 21.75 -2.54 10.86
C ASP A 45 21.32 -2.79 12.32
N PRO A 46 22.25 -2.93 13.28
CA PRO A 46 21.90 -3.22 14.67
C PRO A 46 20.99 -2.18 15.32
N GLU A 47 21.14 -0.90 14.98
CA GLU A 47 20.30 0.17 15.54
C GLU A 47 18.86 0.06 15.00
N VAL A 48 18.72 -0.35 13.74
CA VAL A 48 17.41 -0.59 13.11
C VAL A 48 16.71 -1.76 13.80
N LYS A 49 17.42 -2.85 14.08
CA LYS A 49 16.87 -4.04 14.74
C LYS A 49 16.32 -3.77 16.15
N GLN A 50 16.84 -2.75 16.84
CA GLN A 50 16.50 -2.44 18.23
C GLN A 50 15.27 -1.55 18.38
N VAL A 51 14.77 -0.92 17.31
CA VAL A 51 13.64 0.03 17.39
C VAL A 51 12.35 -0.64 17.85
N VAL A 52 12.12 -1.90 17.44
CA VAL A 52 10.94 -2.66 17.84
C VAL A 52 11.28 -4.12 18.19
N PRO A 53 10.62 -4.73 19.19
CA PRO A 53 10.91 -6.12 19.59
C PRO A 53 10.62 -7.16 18.52
N TRP A 54 9.72 -6.86 17.58
CA TRP A 54 9.24 -7.77 16.54
C TRP A 54 9.98 -7.62 15.21
N PHE A 55 11.13 -6.92 15.18
CA PHE A 55 11.80 -6.52 13.95
C PHE A 55 12.02 -7.68 12.98
N GLU A 56 12.52 -8.81 13.48
CA GLU A 56 12.83 -10.01 12.68
C GLU A 56 11.57 -10.63 12.02
N THR A 57 10.37 -10.39 12.57
CA THR A 57 9.11 -10.84 11.96
C THR A 57 8.71 -9.99 10.76
N TYR A 58 9.11 -8.72 10.72
CA TYR A 58 8.72 -7.79 9.67
C TYR A 58 9.16 -8.20 8.25
N PRO A 59 10.44 -8.53 7.97
CA PRO A 59 10.84 -8.96 6.63
C PRO A 59 10.16 -10.28 6.22
N LEU A 60 9.88 -11.17 7.18
CA LEU A 60 9.19 -12.45 6.93
C LEU A 60 7.74 -12.24 6.48
N THR A 61 7.02 -11.31 7.09
CA THR A 61 5.64 -10.99 6.67
C THR A 61 5.65 -10.27 5.32
N MET A 62 6.60 -9.36 5.09
CA MET A 62 6.70 -8.60 3.86
C MET A 62 6.93 -9.47 2.63
N ALA A 63 7.73 -10.53 2.75
CA ALA A 63 7.96 -11.48 1.66
C ALA A 63 6.67 -12.20 1.19
N ASN A 64 5.66 -12.28 2.06
CA ASN A 64 4.42 -13.02 1.81
C ASN A 64 3.21 -12.13 1.56
N LEU A 65 3.35 -10.79 1.62
CA LEU A 65 2.22 -9.91 1.36
C LEU A 65 1.91 -9.82 -0.13
N SER A 66 0.62 -9.92 -0.47
CA SER A 66 0.13 -9.55 -1.79
C SER A 66 0.11 -8.03 -1.95
N ASN A 67 0.43 -7.55 -3.14
CA ASN A 67 0.18 -6.15 -3.51
C ASN A 67 -1.28 -5.96 -3.91
N ARG A 68 -1.85 -4.80 -3.59
CA ARG A 68 -3.11 -4.35 -4.21
C ARG A 68 -2.96 -4.31 -5.74
N PRO A 69 -4.03 -4.54 -6.52
CA PRO A 69 -3.99 -4.47 -7.97
C PRO A 69 -3.43 -3.12 -8.45
N ARG A 70 -2.38 -3.13 -9.28
CA ARG A 70 -1.78 -1.90 -9.82
C ARG A 70 -2.49 -1.45 -11.11
N ILE A 71 -3.78 -1.16 -11.01
CA ILE A 71 -4.60 -0.64 -12.10
C ILE A 71 -5.15 0.75 -11.77
N PRO A 72 -5.38 1.64 -12.77
CA PRO A 72 -5.89 2.99 -12.52
C PRO A 72 -7.22 3.03 -11.76
N GLN A 73 -8.04 1.98 -11.88
CA GLN A 73 -9.35 1.88 -11.28
C GLN A 73 -9.32 1.40 -9.82
N GLU A 74 -8.18 0.95 -9.28
CA GLU A 74 -8.12 0.42 -7.91
C GLU A 74 -8.65 1.40 -6.85
N PRO A 75 -8.35 2.71 -6.89
CA PRO A 75 -8.92 3.67 -5.93
C PRO A 75 -10.45 3.73 -5.99
N GLU A 76 -11.02 3.64 -7.20
CA GLU A 76 -12.47 3.64 -7.39
C GLU A 76 -13.10 2.32 -6.94
N MET A 77 -12.42 1.20 -7.17
CA MET A 77 -12.81 -0.11 -6.64
C MET A 77 -12.88 -0.11 -5.12
N GLU A 78 -11.91 0.52 -4.44
CA GLU A 78 -11.94 0.67 -2.98
C GLU A 78 -13.08 1.59 -2.52
N ARG A 79 -13.30 2.71 -3.22
CA ARG A 79 -14.38 3.67 -2.91
C ARG A 79 -15.76 3.01 -2.96
N VAL A 80 -16.04 2.19 -3.97
CA VAL A 80 -17.32 1.47 -4.10
C VAL A 80 -17.38 0.23 -3.21
N GLY A 81 -16.24 -0.43 -2.98
CA GLY A 81 -16.16 -1.67 -2.23
C GLY A 81 -16.33 -1.46 -0.72
N ASN A 82 -15.76 -0.40 -0.15
CA ASN A 82 -15.78 -0.16 1.29
C ASN A 82 -17.20 -0.09 1.89
N PRO A 83 -18.16 0.67 1.34
CA PRO A 83 -19.54 0.65 1.83
C PRO A 83 -20.21 -0.73 1.70
N MET A 84 -19.92 -1.47 0.63
CA MET A 84 -20.48 -2.82 0.43
C MET A 84 -19.92 -3.82 1.44
N TRP A 85 -18.63 -3.75 1.76
CA TRP A 85 -18.03 -4.55 2.83
C TRP A 85 -18.69 -4.26 4.18
N GLN A 86 -18.92 -2.99 4.50
CA GLN A 86 -19.62 -2.61 5.73
C GLN A 86 -21.05 -3.16 5.78
N ASP A 87 -21.74 -3.23 4.64
CA ASP A 87 -23.09 -3.81 4.56
C ASP A 87 -23.10 -5.34 4.63
N ILE A 88 -22.08 -6.00 4.07
CA ILE A 88 -21.88 -7.45 4.19
C ILE A 88 -21.63 -7.84 5.65
N LEU A 89 -20.77 -7.11 6.35
CA LEU A 89 -20.39 -7.41 7.74
C LEU A 89 -21.50 -7.17 8.76
N LYS A 90 -22.59 -6.49 8.38
CA LYS A 90 -23.73 -6.17 9.28
C LYS A 90 -24.83 -7.23 9.30
N THR A 91 -24.70 -8.31 8.54
CA THR A 91 -25.75 -9.33 8.43
C THR A 91 -25.18 -10.73 8.66
N ASP A 92 -25.90 -11.53 9.44
CA ASP A 92 -25.54 -12.94 9.70
C ASP A 92 -26.30 -13.90 8.78
N ASN A 93 -27.08 -13.38 7.82
CA ASN A 93 -27.84 -14.19 6.88
C ASN A 93 -26.97 -14.58 5.68
N GLU A 94 -26.65 -15.87 5.55
CA GLU A 94 -25.77 -16.38 4.48
C GLU A 94 -26.25 -16.04 3.06
N SER A 95 -27.56 -16.12 2.79
CA SER A 95 -28.12 -15.77 1.47
C SER A 95 -27.99 -14.27 1.15
N SER A 96 -28.07 -13.43 2.18
CA SER A 96 -27.82 -11.99 2.08
C SER A 96 -26.33 -11.70 1.83
N ILE A 97 -25.43 -12.42 2.51
CA ILE A 97 -23.98 -12.30 2.31
C ILE A 97 -23.61 -12.64 0.86
N ARG A 98 -24.08 -13.79 0.34
CA ARG A 98 -23.77 -14.23 -1.03
C ARG A 98 -24.24 -13.21 -2.07
N SER A 99 -25.50 -12.78 -1.99
CA SER A 99 -26.03 -11.78 -2.94
C SER A 99 -25.29 -10.44 -2.91
N LYS A 100 -24.83 -10.00 -1.72
CA LYS A 100 -24.01 -8.78 -1.58
C LYS A 100 -22.60 -8.96 -2.14
N LEU A 101 -21.98 -10.12 -1.96
CA LEU A 101 -20.70 -10.47 -2.58
C LEU A 101 -20.80 -10.48 -4.11
N ASP A 102 -21.87 -11.06 -4.67
CA ASP A 102 -22.09 -11.05 -6.12
C ASP A 102 -22.21 -9.62 -6.67
N ARG A 103 -22.92 -8.74 -5.96
CA ARG A 103 -23.01 -7.32 -6.32
C ARG A 103 -21.66 -6.61 -6.30
N LEU A 104 -20.83 -6.89 -5.28
CA LEU A 104 -19.48 -6.34 -5.17
C LEU A 104 -18.61 -6.81 -6.35
N VAL A 105 -18.60 -8.11 -6.63
CA VAL A 105 -17.85 -8.70 -7.75
C VAL A 105 -18.28 -8.10 -9.08
N ASN A 106 -19.58 -7.97 -9.33
CA ASN A 106 -20.09 -7.38 -10.57
C ASN A 106 -19.70 -5.91 -10.72
N GLY A 107 -19.74 -5.13 -9.63
CA GLY A 107 -19.29 -3.73 -9.64
C GLY A 107 -17.80 -3.61 -9.96
N TRP A 108 -16.97 -4.42 -9.32
CA TRP A 108 -15.54 -4.48 -9.58
C TRP A 108 -15.20 -4.96 -11.00
N ASN A 109 -15.89 -5.98 -11.52
CA ASN A 109 -15.70 -6.44 -12.90
C ASN A 109 -16.04 -5.35 -13.92
N SER A 110 -17.11 -4.58 -13.67
CA SER A 110 -17.50 -3.47 -14.54
C SER A 110 -16.45 -2.36 -14.57
N LEU A 111 -15.86 -2.02 -13.41
CA LEU A 111 -14.76 -1.05 -13.33
C LEU A 111 -13.49 -1.58 -14.01
N ALA A 112 -13.10 -2.81 -13.73
CA ALA A 112 -11.92 -3.43 -14.31
C ALA A 112 -12.02 -3.56 -15.84
N ALA A 113 -13.22 -3.75 -16.39
CA ALA A 113 -13.45 -3.82 -17.83
C ALA A 113 -13.16 -2.47 -18.53
N GLN A 114 -13.31 -1.32 -17.85
CA GLN A 114 -12.99 0.00 -18.41
C GLN A 114 -11.50 0.17 -18.74
N PHE A 115 -10.63 -0.66 -18.15
CA PHE A 115 -9.20 -0.66 -18.44
C PHE A 115 -8.83 -1.51 -19.67
N LYS A 116 -9.69 -2.43 -20.09
CA LYS A 116 -9.41 -3.37 -21.18
C LYS A 116 -9.76 -2.82 -22.57
N GLY A 117 -10.43 -1.67 -22.65
CA GLY A 117 -10.75 -0.95 -23.89
C GLY A 117 -9.82 0.23 -24.10
#